data_AF-A0A254R9K7-F1
#
_entry.id   AF-A0A254R9K7-F1
#
_cell.length_a   1.000
_cell.length_b   1.000
_cell.length_c   1.000
_cell.angle_alpha   90.00
_cell.angle_beta   90.00
_cell.angle_gamma   90.00
#
_symmetry.space_group_name_H-M   'P 1'
#
loop_
_entity.id
_entity.type
_entity.pdbx_description
1 polymer ?
#
loop_
_entity_poly.entity_id
_entity_poly.type
_entity_poly.pdbx_seq_one_letter_code
_entity_poly.pdbx_strand_id
1 'polypeptide(L)'
;MRFLTSGLALTAAAVLAACTQQVPDSGAGVGFNEYDSYVARREAELRGQSVAALPPAQAVSSETLGSAPAGAPMSATGGALNGTAPATTGGDSPSDIARETQAALAASSANSGQTPVQADPNNPPPEAVNSFGISRENDFGAVGEQRSIEDDKQRIASVRSQYQQVQPTALPERTDTGPNLVTYALSTNNQPGQKVYSRSGFTSAERSRANCGRYASPDLAQSDFLKSGGPERDRKGLDPDGDGFACTWDPRPFRNARG
;
A
#
# COMPACT_ATOMS: atom_id res chain seq x y z
N MET A 1 10.85 -65.96 -21.83
CA MET A 1 10.92 -65.26 -20.53
C MET A 1 11.26 -63.77 -20.61
N ARG A 2 11.68 -63.21 -21.75
CA ARG A 2 12.01 -61.77 -21.89
C ARG A 2 10.82 -60.82 -22.16
N PHE A 3 9.65 -61.35 -22.55
CA PHE A 3 8.47 -60.54 -22.86
C PHE A 3 7.52 -60.33 -21.66
N LEU A 4 7.62 -61.17 -20.62
CA LEU A 4 6.79 -61.05 -19.41
C LEU A 4 7.30 -59.97 -18.45
N THR A 5 8.58 -59.63 -18.50
CA THR A 5 9.19 -58.60 -17.62
C THR A 5 8.95 -57.18 -18.11
N SER A 6 8.76 -56.95 -19.41
CA SER A 6 8.42 -55.62 -19.95
C SER A 6 6.96 -55.23 -19.70
N GLY A 7 6.03 -56.19 -19.67
CA GLY A 7 4.62 -55.92 -19.39
C GLY A 7 4.37 -55.45 -17.95
N LEU A 8 5.11 -56.02 -16.98
CA LEU A 8 4.98 -55.67 -15.56
C LEU A 8 5.55 -54.28 -15.23
N ALA A 9 6.59 -53.84 -15.93
CA ALA A 9 7.18 -52.52 -15.75
C ALA A 9 6.29 -51.40 -16.30
N LEU A 10 5.57 -51.66 -17.40
CA LEU A 10 4.65 -50.70 -18.02
C LEU A 10 3.35 -50.53 -17.23
N THR A 11 2.85 -51.60 -16.59
CA THR A 11 1.65 -51.51 -15.74
C THR A 11 1.93 -50.86 -14.39
N ALA A 12 3.13 -51.02 -13.82
CA ALA A 12 3.51 -50.34 -12.58
C ALA A 12 3.67 -48.81 -12.75
N ALA A 13 4.13 -48.34 -13.91
CA ALA A 13 4.24 -46.91 -14.21
C ALA A 13 2.87 -46.23 -14.41
N ALA A 14 1.87 -46.96 -14.93
CA ALA A 14 0.54 -46.43 -15.16
C ALA A 14 -0.28 -46.22 -13.87
N VAL A 15 -0.02 -47.02 -12.81
CA VAL A 15 -0.74 -46.91 -11.53
C VAL A 15 -0.26 -45.70 -10.69
N LEU A 16 0.98 -45.22 -10.88
CA LEU A 16 1.49 -44.04 -10.17
C LEU A 16 0.98 -42.69 -10.75
N ALA A 17 0.60 -42.64 -12.03
CA ALA A 17 0.11 -41.40 -12.65
C ALA A 17 -1.33 -41.03 -12.25
N ALA A 18 -2.11 -41.99 -11.73
CA ALA A 18 -3.51 -41.78 -11.36
C ALA A 18 -3.72 -41.07 -10.00
N CYS A 19 -2.64 -40.78 -9.25
CA CYS A 19 -2.73 -40.09 -7.96
C CYS A 19 -2.17 -38.65 -7.97
N THR A 20 -1.94 -38.05 -9.13
CA THR A 20 -1.57 -36.62 -9.21
C THR A 20 -2.82 -35.79 -9.38
N GLN A 21 -3.21 -35.08 -8.31
CA GLN A 21 -4.24 -34.03 -8.41
C GLN A 21 -3.68 -32.92 -9.31
N GLN A 22 -4.45 -32.53 -10.33
CA GLN A 22 -4.14 -31.38 -11.16
C GLN A 22 -4.11 -30.15 -10.24
N VAL A 23 -2.91 -29.69 -9.86
CA VAL A 23 -2.74 -28.47 -9.07
C VAL A 23 -3.28 -27.32 -9.91
N PRO A 24 -4.30 -26.56 -9.45
CA PRO A 24 -4.78 -25.41 -10.17
C PRO A 24 -3.62 -24.44 -10.39
N ASP A 25 -3.42 -24.04 -11.65
CA ASP A 25 -2.43 -23.03 -12.02
C ASP A 25 -2.76 -21.71 -11.31
N SER A 26 -2.13 -21.53 -10.14
CA SER A 26 -2.23 -20.31 -9.34
C SER A 26 -1.30 -19.22 -9.88
N GLY A 27 -0.64 -19.46 -11.02
CA GLY A 27 0.19 -18.53 -11.76
C GLY A 27 -0.59 -17.66 -12.74
N ALA A 28 -1.91 -17.87 -12.90
CA ALA A 28 -2.78 -16.91 -13.57
C ALA A 28 -2.86 -15.62 -12.74
N GLY A 29 -1.85 -14.77 -12.91
CA GLY A 29 -1.66 -13.53 -12.16
C GLY A 29 -2.91 -12.65 -12.19
N VAL A 30 -3.11 -11.92 -11.09
CA VAL A 30 -4.26 -11.03 -10.83
C VAL A 30 -4.27 -9.75 -11.69
N GLY A 31 -3.83 -9.81 -12.95
CA GLY A 31 -3.80 -8.66 -13.86
C GLY A 31 -2.72 -7.61 -13.58
N PHE A 32 -1.83 -7.87 -12.62
CA PHE A 32 -0.60 -7.14 -12.41
C PHE A 32 0.54 -8.08 -12.82
N ASN A 33 1.33 -7.67 -13.82
CA ASN A 33 2.39 -8.41 -14.52
C ASN A 33 3.01 -9.63 -13.80
N GLU A 34 3.41 -10.65 -14.57
CA GLU A 34 4.06 -11.88 -14.09
C GLU A 34 5.14 -11.59 -13.04
N TYR A 35 5.14 -12.36 -11.95
CA TYR A 35 6.06 -12.21 -10.82
C TYR A 35 7.53 -12.22 -11.27
N ASP A 36 7.86 -12.98 -12.32
CA ASP A 36 9.21 -13.02 -12.90
C ASP A 36 9.67 -11.66 -13.44
N SER A 37 8.75 -10.86 -13.98
CA SER A 37 9.04 -9.49 -14.43
C SER A 37 9.35 -8.55 -13.27
N TYR A 38 8.72 -8.75 -12.11
CA TYR A 38 9.01 -8.01 -10.88
C TYR A 38 10.39 -8.36 -10.34
N VAL A 39 10.73 -9.66 -10.29
CA VAL A 39 12.05 -10.13 -9.84
C VAL A 39 13.15 -9.59 -10.76
N ALA A 40 12.96 -9.67 -12.08
CA ALA A 40 13.94 -9.15 -13.05
C ALA A 40 14.19 -7.64 -12.92
N ARG A 41 13.15 -6.84 -12.69
CA ARG A 41 13.27 -5.39 -12.49
C ARG A 41 13.98 -5.06 -11.17
N ARG A 42 13.63 -5.77 -10.09
CA ARG A 42 14.26 -5.63 -8.77
C ARG A 42 15.75 -6.01 -8.80
N GLU A 43 16.12 -7.07 -9.51
CA GLU A 43 17.53 -7.43 -9.67
C GLU A 43 18.32 -6.42 -10.52
N ALA A 44 17.68 -5.78 -11.51
CA ALA A 44 18.32 -4.72 -12.29
C ALA A 44 18.59 -3.46 -11.43
N GLU A 45 17.66 -3.09 -10.56
CA GLU A 45 17.81 -1.99 -9.59
C GLU A 45 18.92 -2.29 -8.56
N LEU A 46 18.99 -3.52 -8.04
CA LEU A 46 20.03 -3.95 -7.09
C LEU A 46 21.44 -4.01 -7.71
N ARG A 47 21.54 -4.25 -9.02
CA ARG A 47 22.82 -4.25 -9.76
C ARG A 47 23.32 -2.85 -10.13
N GLY A 48 22.64 -1.79 -9.69
CA GLY A 48 23.08 -0.41 -9.89
C GLY A 48 23.01 0.04 -11.37
N GLN A 49 22.27 -0.68 -12.21
CA GLN A 49 21.94 -0.21 -13.54
C GLN A 49 20.89 0.88 -13.40
N SER A 50 21.38 2.11 -13.30
CA SER A 50 20.59 3.33 -13.29
C SER A 50 19.53 3.27 -14.39
N VAL A 51 18.28 3.16 -13.97
CA VAL A 51 17.12 3.46 -14.82
C VAL A 51 17.39 4.83 -15.42
N ALA A 52 17.30 4.93 -16.74
CA ALA A 52 17.47 6.18 -17.46
C ALA A 52 16.72 7.30 -16.72
N ALA A 53 17.42 8.42 -16.51
CA ALA A 53 16.96 9.57 -15.75
C ALA A 53 15.46 9.81 -15.98
N LEU A 54 14.70 9.82 -14.87
CA LEU A 54 13.32 10.28 -14.87
C LEU A 54 13.25 11.59 -15.66
N PRO A 55 12.25 11.77 -16.55
CA PRO A 55 12.10 13.03 -17.27
C PRO A 55 12.09 14.18 -16.26
N PRO A 56 12.74 15.31 -16.55
CA PRO A 56 12.76 16.43 -15.62
C PRO A 56 11.31 16.81 -15.29
N ALA A 57 11.05 17.16 -14.03
CA ALA A 57 9.75 17.62 -13.58
C ALA A 57 9.27 18.71 -14.55
N GLN A 58 8.15 18.47 -15.22
CA GLN A 58 7.54 19.48 -16.06
C GLN A 58 7.19 20.66 -15.15
N ALA A 59 7.62 21.85 -15.57
CA ALA A 59 7.40 23.07 -14.82
C ALA A 59 5.91 23.21 -14.51
N VAL A 60 5.58 23.30 -13.22
CA VAL A 60 4.25 23.73 -12.79
C VAL A 60 4.10 25.17 -13.27
N SER A 61 3.11 25.42 -14.12
CA SER A 61 2.73 26.76 -14.53
C SER A 61 2.54 27.62 -13.29
N SER A 62 3.40 28.61 -13.09
CA SER A 62 3.17 29.67 -12.13
C SER A 62 2.42 30.77 -12.86
N GLU A 63 1.10 30.78 -12.73
CA GLU A 63 0.36 32.01 -13.01
C GLU A 63 0.72 33.02 -11.93
N THR A 64 1.46 34.04 -12.33
CA THR A 64 1.58 35.25 -11.54
C THR A 64 0.21 35.90 -11.48
N LEU A 65 -0.36 36.03 -10.28
CA LEU A 65 -1.51 36.89 -10.02
C LEU A 65 -1.15 38.32 -10.44
N GLY A 66 -1.50 38.67 -11.67
CA GLY A 66 -1.48 40.05 -12.14
C GLY A 66 -2.45 40.84 -11.27
N SER A 67 -1.94 41.87 -10.61
CA SER A 67 -2.71 42.81 -9.82
C SER A 67 -3.79 43.46 -10.69
N ALA A 68 -5.02 42.97 -10.61
CA ALA A 68 -6.21 43.63 -11.15
C ALA A 68 -6.90 44.42 -10.03
N PRO A 69 -7.36 45.66 -10.30
CA PRO A 69 -8.00 46.50 -9.29
C PRO A 69 -9.29 45.87 -8.78
N ALA A 70 -9.57 46.09 -7.50
CA ALA A 70 -10.75 45.59 -6.81
C ALA A 70 -12.06 46.03 -7.51
N GLY A 71 -12.93 45.05 -7.80
CA GLY A 71 -14.36 45.27 -8.07
C GLY A 71 -14.79 45.27 -9.55
N ALA A 72 -14.93 44.08 -10.16
CA ALA A 72 -15.84 43.84 -11.30
C ALA A 72 -16.06 42.31 -11.49
N PRO A 73 -17.31 41.82 -11.68
CA PRO A 73 -17.57 40.42 -12.02
C PRO A 73 -17.23 40.15 -13.50
N MET A 74 -16.40 39.13 -13.75
CA MET A 74 -16.04 38.72 -15.10
C MET A 74 -17.17 37.92 -15.75
N SER A 75 -17.86 38.55 -16.70
CA SER A 75 -18.66 37.88 -17.73
C SER A 75 -18.20 38.38 -19.10
N ALA A 76 -18.06 37.43 -20.02
CA ALA A 76 -17.91 37.58 -21.47
C ALA A 76 -16.57 38.13 -22.03
N THR A 77 -15.71 37.19 -22.47
CA THR A 77 -15.00 37.35 -23.75
C THR A 77 -15.32 36.15 -24.63
N GLY A 78 -16.27 36.34 -25.54
CA GLY A 78 -16.50 35.45 -26.67
C GLY A 78 -15.50 35.74 -27.79
N GLY A 79 -14.97 34.68 -28.40
CA GLY A 79 -14.24 34.70 -29.67
C GLY A 79 -14.64 33.47 -30.47
N ALA A 80 -15.25 33.71 -31.63
CA ALA A 80 -16.04 32.75 -32.41
C ALA A 80 -15.22 31.92 -33.43
N LEU A 81 -15.90 30.89 -33.96
CA LEU A 81 -15.73 30.17 -35.25
C LEU A 81 -14.86 28.89 -35.26
N ASN A 82 -15.49 27.72 -35.19
CA ASN A 82 -15.77 26.95 -36.42
C ASN A 82 -16.93 25.97 -36.17
N GLY A 83 -17.99 26.10 -36.98
CA GLY A 83 -19.19 25.30 -36.87
C GLY A 83 -18.96 23.87 -37.36
N THR A 84 -19.13 22.92 -36.46
CA THR A 84 -19.58 21.57 -36.80
C THR A 84 -20.78 21.30 -35.92
N ALA A 85 -21.97 21.54 -36.47
CA ALA A 85 -23.20 21.08 -35.86
C ALA A 85 -23.09 19.56 -35.61
N PRO A 86 -23.46 19.04 -34.44
CA PRO A 86 -23.93 17.67 -34.39
C PRO A 86 -25.22 17.68 -35.22
N ALA A 87 -25.16 17.05 -36.39
CA ALA A 87 -26.35 16.67 -37.11
C ALA A 87 -27.24 15.85 -36.16
N THR A 88 -28.31 16.44 -35.67
CA THR A 88 -29.46 15.70 -35.13
C THR A 88 -30.22 15.12 -36.32
N THR A 89 -29.59 14.18 -37.02
CA THR A 89 -30.28 13.26 -37.93
C THR A 89 -30.85 12.13 -37.08
N GLY A 90 -32.17 12.16 -36.87
CA GLY A 90 -32.94 10.99 -36.42
C GLY A 90 -33.89 11.28 -35.25
N GLY A 91 -35.09 11.78 -35.53
CA GLY A 91 -36.12 11.98 -34.51
C GLY A 91 -37.57 12.09 -35.03
N ASP A 92 -37.86 11.70 -36.27
CA ASP A 92 -39.20 11.80 -36.87
C ASP A 92 -40.00 10.48 -36.82
N SER A 93 -39.60 9.51 -35.99
CA SER A 93 -40.45 8.34 -35.77
C SER A 93 -41.61 8.72 -34.84
N PRO A 94 -42.86 8.34 -35.14
CA PRO A 94 -43.99 8.50 -34.22
C PRO A 94 -43.72 7.95 -32.81
N SER A 95 -42.85 6.94 -32.70
CA SER A 95 -42.42 6.36 -31.42
C SER A 95 -41.53 7.28 -30.58
N ASP A 96 -40.67 8.07 -31.22
CA ASP A 96 -39.78 9.01 -30.52
C ASP A 96 -40.56 10.23 -30.03
N ILE A 97 -41.49 10.73 -30.86
CA ILE A 97 -42.44 11.79 -30.48
C ILE A 97 -43.29 11.33 -29.29
N ALA A 98 -43.77 10.08 -29.29
CA ALA A 98 -44.55 9.53 -28.17
C ALA A 98 -43.72 9.43 -26.88
N ARG A 99 -42.45 9.03 -26.97
CA ARG A 99 -41.54 8.92 -25.82
C ARG A 99 -41.19 10.29 -25.23
N GLU A 100 -40.92 11.27 -26.09
CA GLU A 100 -40.69 12.68 -25.70
C GLU A 100 -41.93 13.25 -25.00
N THR A 101 -43.12 13.02 -25.57
CA THR A 101 -44.39 13.51 -25.02
C THR A 101 -44.67 12.91 -23.64
N GLN A 102 -44.42 11.61 -23.47
CA GLN A 102 -44.57 10.94 -22.18
C GLN A 102 -43.59 11.48 -21.13
N ALA A 103 -42.33 11.74 -21.50
CA ALA A 103 -41.34 12.32 -20.60
C ALA A 103 -41.72 13.76 -20.18
N ALA A 104 -42.22 14.58 -21.10
CA ALA A 104 -42.68 15.93 -20.81
C ALA A 104 -43.91 15.95 -19.88
N LEU A 105 -44.86 15.03 -20.06
CA LEU A 105 -46.03 14.87 -19.18
C LEU A 105 -45.67 14.34 -17.78
N ALA A 106 -44.71 13.43 -17.68
CA ALA A 106 -44.19 12.97 -16.39
C ALA A 106 -43.47 14.10 -15.64
N ALA A 107 -42.68 14.91 -16.34
CA ALA A 107 -42.00 16.06 -15.76
C ALA A 107 -43.00 17.15 -15.31
N SER A 108 -44.07 17.40 -16.06
CA SER A 108 -45.09 18.40 -15.68
C SER A 108 -45.94 17.94 -14.49
N SER A 109 -46.25 16.64 -14.40
CA SER A 109 -46.99 16.06 -13.27
C SER A 109 -46.18 15.94 -11.98
N ALA A 110 -44.85 15.84 -12.07
CA ALA A 110 -43.95 15.85 -10.92
C ALA A 110 -43.62 17.27 -10.39
N ASN A 111 -43.98 18.32 -11.12
CA ASN A 111 -43.81 19.69 -10.69
C ASN A 111 -44.93 20.13 -9.73
N SER A 112 -44.63 21.07 -8.84
CA SER A 112 -45.53 21.57 -7.77
C SER A 112 -46.78 22.33 -8.26
N GLY A 113 -47.17 22.18 -9.53
CA GLY A 113 -48.20 22.98 -10.19
C GLY A 113 -47.76 24.39 -10.57
N GLN A 114 -46.50 24.76 -10.30
CA GLN A 114 -45.90 26.01 -10.75
C GLN A 114 -45.12 25.79 -12.05
N THR A 115 -45.29 26.69 -13.01
CA THR A 115 -44.49 26.70 -14.26
C THR A 115 -43.01 26.86 -13.91
N PRO A 116 -42.13 25.93 -14.32
CA PRO A 116 -40.69 26.08 -14.14
C PRO A 116 -40.21 27.41 -14.70
N VAL A 117 -39.45 28.16 -13.90
CA VAL A 117 -38.91 29.45 -14.32
C VAL A 117 -37.83 29.18 -15.36
N GLN A 118 -38.09 29.54 -16.60
CA GLN A 118 -37.13 29.41 -17.69
C GLN A 118 -36.02 30.45 -17.49
N ALA A 119 -34.82 30.00 -17.13
CA ALA A 119 -33.67 30.89 -17.03
C ALA A 119 -33.25 31.33 -18.45
N ASP A 120 -33.63 32.55 -18.81
CA ASP A 120 -33.26 33.24 -20.06
C ASP A 120 -32.41 34.47 -19.67
N PRO A 121 -31.54 35.00 -20.55
CA PRO A 121 -30.87 36.29 -20.31
C PRO A 121 -31.82 37.43 -19.90
N ASN A 122 -33.09 37.37 -20.30
CA ASN A 122 -34.14 38.33 -19.93
C ASN A 122 -34.92 37.94 -18.65
N ASN A 123 -34.54 36.83 -17.99
CA ASN A 123 -35.15 36.31 -16.78
C ASN A 123 -34.09 35.65 -15.86
N PRO A 124 -33.24 36.45 -15.18
CA PRO A 124 -32.22 35.92 -14.28
C PRO A 124 -32.86 35.18 -13.09
N PRO A 125 -32.19 34.15 -12.53
CA PRO A 125 -32.70 33.43 -11.37
C PRO A 125 -32.87 34.39 -10.18
N PRO A 126 -33.91 34.21 -9.36
CA PRO A 126 -34.13 35.06 -8.20
C PRO A 126 -32.96 34.92 -7.22
N GLU A 127 -32.31 36.03 -6.89
CA GLU A 127 -31.26 36.04 -5.87
C GLU A 127 -31.85 35.67 -4.52
N ALA A 128 -31.21 34.74 -3.82
CA ALA A 128 -31.71 34.26 -2.54
C ALA A 128 -31.35 35.25 -1.41
N VAL A 129 -31.85 36.48 -1.48
CA VAL A 129 -31.65 37.52 -0.47
C VAL A 129 -32.88 37.69 0.42
N ASN A 130 -32.70 38.09 1.69
CA ASN A 130 -33.80 38.44 2.59
C ASN A 130 -34.30 39.88 2.33
N SER A 131 -35.33 40.32 3.05
CA SER A 131 -35.94 41.66 2.92
C SER A 131 -34.97 42.84 3.17
N PHE A 132 -33.76 42.57 3.66
CA PHE A 132 -32.71 43.56 3.90
C PHE A 132 -31.55 43.48 2.88
N GLY A 133 -31.69 42.67 1.81
CA GLY A 133 -30.67 42.54 0.76
C GLY A 133 -29.46 41.70 1.17
N ILE A 134 -29.53 40.96 2.29
CA ILE A 134 -28.47 40.05 2.73
C ILE A 134 -28.72 38.68 2.12
N SER A 135 -27.68 38.13 1.47
CA SER A 135 -27.58 36.75 1.01
C SER A 135 -28.01 35.75 2.10
N ARG A 136 -29.03 34.92 1.82
CA ARG A 136 -29.54 33.88 2.74
C ARG A 136 -28.53 32.75 2.94
N GLU A 137 -27.46 32.73 2.16
CA GLU A 137 -26.33 31.82 2.30
C GLU A 137 -25.54 32.02 3.61
N ASN A 138 -25.69 33.18 4.28
CA ASN A 138 -25.09 33.50 5.59
C ASN A 138 -26.14 33.87 6.67
N ASP A 139 -27.36 33.33 6.59
CA ASP A 139 -28.37 33.54 7.64
C ASP A 139 -28.10 32.66 8.88
N PHE A 140 -27.41 33.24 9.87
CA PHE A 140 -27.10 32.57 11.14
C PHE A 140 -28.35 32.32 12.01
N GLY A 141 -29.48 32.99 11.74
CA GLY A 141 -30.76 32.73 12.41
C GLY A 141 -31.31 31.36 12.02
N ALA A 142 -31.26 31.03 10.73
CA ALA A 142 -31.66 29.72 10.22
C ALA A 142 -30.82 28.56 10.80
N VAL A 143 -29.54 28.79 11.10
CA VAL A 143 -28.66 27.78 11.73
C VAL A 143 -28.95 27.63 13.23
N GLY A 144 -29.28 28.73 13.92
CA GLY A 144 -29.66 28.72 15.34
C GLY A 144 -31.04 28.11 15.60
N GLU A 145 -31.98 28.25 14.67
CA GLU A 145 -33.31 27.62 14.75
C GLU A 145 -33.26 26.11 14.47
N GLN A 146 -32.25 25.61 13.76
CA GLN A 146 -32.10 24.19 13.47
C GLN A 146 -31.73 23.34 14.70
N ARG A 147 -31.05 23.93 15.70
CA ARG A 147 -30.65 23.23 16.93
C ARG A 147 -30.64 24.18 18.12
N SER A 148 -31.40 23.85 19.15
CA SER A 148 -31.42 24.61 20.40
C SER A 148 -30.12 24.40 21.21
N ILE A 149 -29.82 25.34 22.11
CA ILE A 149 -28.68 25.25 23.04
C ILE A 149 -28.87 24.03 23.97
N GLU A 150 -30.12 23.75 24.31
CA GLU A 150 -30.53 22.61 25.12
C GLU A 150 -30.21 21.28 24.43
N ASP A 151 -30.50 21.15 23.13
CA ASP A 151 -30.18 19.95 22.33
C ASP A 151 -28.67 19.72 22.24
N ASP A 152 -27.91 20.80 22.02
CA ASP A 152 -26.45 20.73 21.98
C ASP A 152 -25.85 20.31 23.33
N LYS A 153 -26.42 20.80 24.44
CA LYS A 153 -26.02 20.36 25.79
C LYS A 153 -26.27 18.87 25.99
N GLN A 154 -27.42 18.36 25.55
CA GLN A 154 -27.74 16.92 25.65
C GLN A 154 -26.80 16.08 24.80
N ARG A 155 -26.45 16.54 23.60
CA ARG A 155 -25.49 15.87 22.72
C ARG A 155 -24.08 15.83 23.29
N ILE A 156 -23.62 16.93 23.88
CA ILE A 156 -22.32 16.96 24.57
C ILE A 156 -22.34 16.01 25.77
N ALA A 157 -23.45 15.93 26.51
CA ALA A 157 -23.58 14.99 27.63
C ALA A 157 -23.52 13.53 27.15
N SER A 158 -24.21 13.17 26.06
CA SER A 158 -24.19 11.81 25.52
C SER A 158 -22.82 11.44 24.95
N VAL A 159 -22.17 12.35 24.21
CA VAL A 159 -20.80 12.16 23.71
C VAL A 159 -19.82 11.99 24.87
N ARG A 160 -19.94 12.79 25.94
CA ARG A 160 -19.09 12.67 27.14
C ARG A 160 -19.31 11.34 27.86
N SER A 161 -20.54 10.84 27.95
CA SER A 161 -20.82 9.53 28.58
C SER A 161 -20.27 8.34 27.79
N GLN A 162 -20.08 8.51 26.48
CA GLN A 162 -19.50 7.48 25.61
C GLN A 162 -17.97 7.58 25.52
N TYR A 163 -17.39 8.68 25.99
CA TYR A 163 -15.95 8.90 25.90
C TYR A 163 -15.22 8.13 26.99
N GLN A 164 -14.44 7.13 26.60
CA GLN A 164 -13.54 6.42 27.50
C GLN A 164 -12.09 6.70 27.11
N GLN A 165 -11.33 7.30 28.02
CA GLN A 165 -9.88 7.48 27.83
C GLN A 165 -9.17 6.18 28.21
N VAL A 166 -8.54 5.54 27.23
CA VAL A 166 -7.62 4.42 27.47
C VAL A 166 -6.27 5.02 27.83
N GLN A 167 -5.84 4.80 29.07
CA GLN A 167 -4.51 5.23 29.50
C GLN A 167 -3.44 4.36 28.83
N PRO A 168 -2.36 4.95 28.30
CA PRO A 168 -1.25 4.17 27.76
C PRO A 168 -0.63 3.32 28.86
N THR A 169 -0.76 2.00 28.74
CA THR A 169 0.00 1.07 29.60
C THR A 169 1.43 0.99 29.08
N ALA A 170 2.41 1.09 29.98
CA ALA A 170 3.82 0.92 29.63
C ALA A 170 4.04 -0.46 29.00
N LEU A 171 4.79 -0.51 27.89
CA LEU A 171 5.21 -1.77 27.29
C LEU A 171 6.01 -2.56 28.34
N PRO A 172 5.78 -3.88 28.49
CA PRO A 172 6.56 -4.69 29.42
C PRO A 172 8.04 -4.66 29.03
N GLU A 173 8.90 -4.52 30.02
CA GLU A 173 10.35 -4.61 29.82
C GLU A 173 10.73 -6.06 29.45
N ARG A 174 11.62 -6.23 28.46
CA ARG A 174 12.16 -7.56 28.15
C ARG A 174 13.09 -7.99 29.27
N THR A 175 12.62 -8.88 30.13
CA THR A 175 13.40 -9.43 31.25
C THR A 175 14.46 -10.45 30.82
N ASP A 176 14.36 -11.01 29.61
CA ASP A 176 15.27 -12.05 29.13
C ASP A 176 15.71 -11.74 27.69
N THR A 177 16.49 -10.67 27.53
CA THR A 177 17.21 -10.41 26.29
C THR A 177 18.49 -11.22 26.35
N GLY A 178 18.46 -12.42 25.75
CA GLY A 178 19.69 -13.16 25.47
C GLY A 178 20.73 -12.28 24.73
N PRO A 179 21.94 -12.81 24.48
CA PRO A 179 23.03 -12.03 23.91
C PRO A 179 22.59 -11.16 22.72
N ASN A 180 22.80 -9.85 22.83
CA ASN A 180 22.39 -8.91 21.80
C ASN A 180 23.38 -8.98 20.63
N LEU A 181 22.93 -9.56 19.52
CA LEU A 181 23.74 -9.76 18.31
C LEU A 181 24.27 -8.45 17.72
N VAL A 182 23.47 -7.38 17.77
CA VAL A 182 23.87 -6.06 17.29
C VAL A 182 24.99 -5.52 18.16
N THR A 183 24.86 -5.63 19.49
CA THR A 183 25.91 -5.20 20.42
C THR A 183 27.20 -5.97 20.17
N TYR A 184 27.10 -7.29 19.97
CA TYR A 184 28.26 -8.12 19.67
C TYR A 184 28.92 -7.76 18.33
N ALA A 185 28.12 -7.58 17.27
CA ALA A 185 28.59 -7.17 15.94
C ALA A 185 29.34 -5.82 15.99
N LEU A 186 28.86 -4.88 16.79
CA LEU A 186 29.46 -3.55 16.96
C LEU A 186 30.70 -3.54 17.85
N SER A 187 30.82 -4.50 18.78
CA SER A 187 31.98 -4.63 19.67
C SER A 187 33.18 -5.32 19.02
N THR A 188 32.95 -6.08 17.96
CA THR A 188 33.98 -6.84 17.24
C THR A 188 34.45 -6.07 16.00
N ASN A 189 35.74 -6.15 15.71
CA ASN A 189 36.36 -5.49 14.54
C ASN A 189 36.92 -6.47 13.51
N ASN A 190 37.01 -7.76 13.84
CA ASN A 190 37.53 -8.77 12.93
C ASN A 190 36.55 -9.08 11.79
N GLN A 191 37.09 -9.53 10.66
CA GLN A 191 36.31 -9.95 9.51
C GLN A 191 35.88 -11.42 9.62
N PRO A 192 34.78 -11.84 8.96
CA PRO A 192 34.46 -13.26 8.81
C PRO A 192 35.65 -14.06 8.25
N GLY A 193 35.93 -15.21 8.86
CA GLY A 193 37.08 -16.06 8.58
C GLY A 193 38.40 -15.60 9.21
N GLN A 194 38.46 -14.43 9.84
CA GLN A 194 39.66 -13.97 10.54
C GLN A 194 39.74 -14.64 11.91
N LYS A 195 40.62 -15.63 12.04
CA LYS A 195 40.85 -16.33 13.31
C LYS A 195 41.36 -15.38 14.41
N VAL A 196 40.53 -15.15 15.42
CA VAL A 196 40.86 -14.39 16.64
C VAL A 196 40.98 -15.32 17.85
N TYR A 197 40.28 -16.45 17.84
CA TYR A 197 40.20 -17.37 18.97
C TYR A 197 40.86 -18.71 18.63
N SER A 198 41.57 -19.28 19.61
CA SER A 198 42.17 -20.60 19.47
C SER A 198 41.10 -21.68 19.54
N ARG A 199 41.07 -22.59 18.55
CA ARG A 199 40.22 -23.78 18.55
C ARG A 199 41.09 -25.01 18.75
N SER A 200 40.76 -25.82 19.76
CA SER A 200 41.35 -27.14 19.93
C SER A 200 40.88 -28.03 18.77
N GLY A 201 41.79 -28.74 18.11
CA GLY A 201 41.57 -29.46 16.83
C GLY A 201 40.59 -30.65 16.86
N PHE A 202 39.68 -30.71 17.83
CA PHE A 202 38.66 -31.77 17.95
C PHE A 202 37.34 -31.46 17.22
N THR A 203 37.11 -30.20 16.85
CA THR A 203 35.94 -29.76 16.06
C THR A 203 36.30 -29.75 14.58
N SER A 204 35.88 -30.78 13.85
CA SER A 204 36.05 -30.83 12.39
C SER A 204 35.00 -29.97 11.68
N ALA A 205 35.33 -29.45 10.50
CA ALA A 205 34.41 -28.67 9.67
C ALA A 205 33.10 -29.45 9.37
N GLU A 206 33.20 -30.78 9.23
CA GLU A 206 32.05 -31.66 9.00
C GLU A 206 31.08 -31.68 10.19
N ARG A 207 31.62 -31.74 11.42
CA ARG A 207 30.80 -31.66 12.65
C ARG A 207 30.16 -30.29 12.78
N SER A 208 30.91 -29.23 12.51
CA SER A 208 30.37 -27.87 12.52
C SER A 208 29.22 -27.72 11.54
N ARG A 209 29.36 -28.23 10.30
CA ARG A 209 28.28 -28.18 9.30
C ARG A 209 27.02 -28.89 9.79
N ALA A 210 27.15 -30.07 10.39
CA ALA A 210 26.04 -30.81 10.97
C ALA A 210 25.39 -30.08 12.16
N ASN A 211 26.19 -29.45 13.02
CA ASN A 211 25.70 -28.68 14.16
C ASN A 211 24.99 -27.40 13.71
N CYS A 212 25.53 -26.71 12.71
CA CYS A 212 24.92 -25.51 12.11
C CYS A 212 23.58 -25.82 11.46
N GLY A 213 23.42 -26.99 10.84
CA GLY A 213 22.15 -27.45 10.27
C GLY A 213 21.01 -27.62 11.29
N ARG A 214 21.26 -27.50 12.60
CA ARG A 214 20.24 -27.56 13.64
C ARG A 214 19.52 -26.23 13.88
N TYR A 215 20.05 -25.13 13.35
CA TYR A 215 19.50 -23.80 13.54
C TYR A 215 18.73 -23.36 12.30
N ALA A 216 17.58 -22.73 12.49
CA ALA A 216 16.76 -22.20 11.41
C ALA A 216 17.37 -20.96 10.73
N SER A 217 18.29 -20.27 11.42
CA SER A 217 18.98 -19.09 10.89
C SER A 217 20.38 -18.91 11.47
N PRO A 218 21.28 -18.19 10.78
CA PRO A 218 22.60 -17.84 11.32
C PRO A 218 22.52 -17.02 12.61
N ASP A 219 21.55 -16.10 12.72
CA ASP A 219 21.33 -15.29 13.92
C ASP A 219 20.98 -16.16 15.14
N LEU A 220 20.15 -17.19 14.95
CA LEU A 220 19.82 -18.12 16.03
C LEU A 220 21.05 -18.90 16.48
N ALA A 221 21.86 -19.37 15.53
CA ALA A 221 23.13 -20.05 15.82
C ALA A 221 24.09 -19.14 16.59
N GLN A 222 24.26 -17.89 16.17
CA GLN A 222 25.10 -16.90 16.84
C GLN A 222 24.61 -16.61 18.26
N SER A 223 23.30 -16.42 18.44
CA SER A 223 22.73 -16.11 19.77
C SER A 223 22.98 -17.25 20.76
N ASP A 224 22.83 -18.50 20.31
CA ASP A 224 23.04 -19.68 21.13
C ASP A 224 24.53 -19.97 21.37
N PHE A 225 25.38 -19.68 20.38
CA PHE A 225 26.83 -19.68 20.53
C PHE A 225 27.27 -18.73 21.65
N LEU A 226 26.85 -17.47 21.60
CA LEU A 226 27.13 -16.47 22.64
C LEU A 226 26.55 -16.89 24.00
N LYS A 227 25.35 -17.46 24.03
CA LYS A 227 24.71 -17.95 25.26
C LYS A 227 25.45 -19.15 25.87
N SER A 228 26.08 -19.98 25.04
CA SER A 228 26.74 -21.22 25.46
C SER A 228 28.20 -21.02 25.91
N GLY A 229 28.72 -19.79 25.90
CA GLY A 229 30.09 -19.46 26.25
C GLY A 229 30.86 -18.68 25.17
N GLY A 230 30.22 -18.42 24.03
CA GLY A 230 30.72 -17.52 23.02
C GLY A 230 32.05 -17.94 22.39
N PRO A 231 32.78 -16.96 21.84
CA PRO A 231 33.99 -17.24 21.09
C PRO A 231 35.18 -17.70 21.95
N GLU A 232 35.15 -17.47 23.25
CA GLU A 232 36.12 -18.03 24.19
C GLU A 232 35.95 -19.54 24.34
N ARG A 233 34.70 -20.03 24.34
CA ARG A 233 34.40 -21.44 24.58
C ARG A 233 33.30 -21.96 23.66
N ASP A 234 33.72 -22.42 22.49
CA ASP A 234 32.86 -23.08 21.51
C ASP A 234 32.50 -24.52 21.91
N ARG A 235 31.57 -24.66 22.86
CA ARG A 235 31.11 -25.96 23.37
C ARG A 235 30.33 -26.77 22.33
N LYS A 236 29.73 -26.08 21.37
CA LYS A 236 28.84 -26.67 20.35
C LYS A 236 29.54 -26.88 19.02
N GLY A 237 30.80 -26.47 18.88
CA GLY A 237 31.57 -26.61 17.66
C GLY A 237 30.93 -25.88 16.50
N LEU A 238 30.46 -24.65 16.73
CA LEU A 238 29.77 -23.81 15.74
C LEU A 238 30.71 -22.87 14.97
N ASP A 239 31.91 -22.62 15.50
CA ASP A 239 32.90 -21.68 14.94
C ASP A 239 34.27 -22.40 14.86
N PRO A 240 34.46 -23.26 13.84
CA PRO A 240 35.66 -24.09 13.69
C PRO A 240 36.90 -23.30 13.24
N ASP A 241 36.70 -22.16 12.56
CA ASP A 241 37.74 -21.23 12.11
C ASP A 241 38.18 -20.25 13.20
N GLY A 242 37.38 -20.09 14.26
CA GLY A 242 37.72 -19.30 15.43
C GLY A 242 37.65 -17.81 15.17
N ASP A 243 36.80 -17.36 14.26
CA ASP A 243 36.58 -15.95 13.98
C ASP A 243 35.57 -15.30 14.96
N GLY A 244 34.94 -16.09 15.81
CA GLY A 244 33.94 -15.66 16.77
C GLY A 244 32.55 -15.44 16.16
N PHE A 245 32.34 -15.88 14.93
CA PHE A 245 31.08 -15.84 14.20
C PHE A 245 30.64 -17.27 13.88
N ALA A 246 29.60 -17.72 14.57
CA ALA A 246 29.07 -19.06 14.45
C ALA A 246 28.48 -19.30 13.06
N CYS A 247 28.79 -20.47 12.51
CA CYS A 247 28.22 -20.97 11.27
C CYS A 247 28.47 -20.02 10.08
N THR A 248 27.42 -19.40 9.56
CA THR A 248 27.50 -18.46 8.43
C THR A 248 27.04 -17.06 8.85
N TRP A 249 27.11 -16.75 10.15
CA TRP A 249 26.69 -15.46 10.68
C TRP A 249 27.65 -14.36 10.23
N ASP A 250 27.10 -13.22 9.81
CA ASP A 250 27.88 -12.10 9.28
C ASP A 250 27.58 -10.81 10.08
N PRO A 251 28.57 -10.20 10.75
CA PRO A 251 28.37 -8.97 11.50
C PRO A 251 28.27 -7.72 10.60
N ARG A 252 28.70 -7.78 9.32
CA ARG A 252 28.83 -6.60 8.45
C ARG A 252 27.52 -5.82 8.25
N PRO A 253 26.35 -6.46 8.04
CA PRO A 253 25.09 -5.73 7.92
C PRO A 253 24.77 -4.86 9.15
N PHE A 254 25.07 -5.36 10.36
CA PHE A 254 24.86 -4.62 11.61
C PHE A 254 25.86 -3.48 11.79
N ARG A 255 27.11 -3.66 11.32
CA ARG A 255 28.15 -2.61 11.37
C ARG A 255 27.86 -1.47 10.39
N ASN A 256 27.34 -1.79 9.21
CA ASN A 256 27.04 -0.82 8.16
C ASN A 256 25.81 0.05 8.47
N ALA A 257 24.89 -0.42 9.31
CA ALA A 257 23.71 0.36 9.73
C ALA A 257 24.02 1.56 10.65
N ARG A 258 25.30 1.76 11.04
CA ARG A 258 25.78 2.95 11.78
C ARG A 258 26.23 4.11 10.88
N GLY A 259 26.18 3.94 9.55
CA GLY A 259 26.64 4.91 8.54
C GLY A 259 25.50 5.65 7.87
#